data_AF-T1CIW1-F1
#
_entry.id   AF-T1CIW1-F1
#
_cell.length_a   1.000
_cell.length_b   1.000
_cell.length_c   1.000
_cell.angle_alpha   90.00
_cell.angle_beta   90.00
_cell.angle_gamma   90.00
#
_symmetry.space_group_name_H-M   'P 1'
#
loop_
_entity.id
_entity.type
_entity.pdbx_description
1 polymer ?
#
loop_
_entity_poly.entity_id
_entity_poly.type
_entity_poly.pdbx_seq_one_letter_code
_entity_poly.pdbx_strand_id
1 'polypeptide(L)'
;RTFQQARNAALHRSPLGRRPTEVPKGGAGGEGSSVRSDALGSLTTLQTTARERRNLFEQLMQAVKYNSLGQISHALYEVGGEYRRNM
;
A
#
# COMPACT_ATOMS: atom_id res chain seq x y z
N ARG A 1 -2.31 58.69 -9.90
CA ARG A 1 -3.33 57.85 -9.22
C ARG A 1 -3.99 57.03 -10.32
N THR A 2 -3.80 55.73 -10.50
CA THR A 2 -3.41 54.73 -9.49
C THR A 2 -2.73 53.54 -10.21
N PHE A 3 -1.44 53.37 -9.97
CA PHE A 3 -0.54 52.31 -10.44
C PHE A 3 -0.85 50.94 -9.77
N GLN A 4 -2.11 50.52 -9.66
CA GLN A 4 -2.49 49.29 -8.94
C GLN A 4 -3.38 48.30 -9.69
N GLN A 5 -3.78 48.57 -10.93
CA GLN A 5 -4.77 47.72 -11.61
C GLN A 5 -4.18 46.64 -12.53
N ALA A 6 -2.86 46.44 -12.55
CA ALA A 6 -2.21 45.55 -13.52
C ALA A 6 -1.30 44.45 -12.92
N ARG A 7 -1.44 44.10 -11.62
CA ARG A 7 -0.55 43.11 -10.99
C ARG A 7 -1.17 41.81 -10.49
N ASN A 8 -2.50 41.67 -10.47
CA ASN A 8 -3.15 40.48 -9.90
C ASN A 8 -3.93 39.62 -10.90
N ALA A 9 -3.93 39.94 -12.19
CA ALA A 9 -4.75 39.23 -13.19
C ALA A 9 -4.14 37.89 -13.69
N ALA A 10 -2.98 37.46 -13.20
CA ALA A 10 -2.22 36.36 -13.81
C ALA A 10 -1.71 35.28 -12.83
N LEU A 11 -2.39 35.01 -11.70
CA LEU A 11 -1.85 34.03 -10.73
C LEU A 11 -2.78 32.92 -10.19
N HIS A 12 -4.08 32.83 -10.50
CA HIS A 12 -4.91 31.79 -9.84
C HIS A 12 -5.96 31.14 -10.73
N ARG A 13 -5.54 30.54 -11.86
CA ARG A 13 -6.38 29.54 -12.56
C ARG A 13 -5.62 28.26 -12.83
N SER A 14 -5.26 27.55 -11.77
CA SER A 14 -5.09 26.10 -11.84
C SER A 14 -6.40 25.45 -11.37
N PRO A 15 -7.15 24.74 -12.22
CA PRO A 15 -8.30 23.97 -11.78
C PRO A 15 -7.80 22.73 -11.02
N LEU A 16 -7.48 22.92 -9.74
CA LEU A 16 -7.32 21.82 -8.79
C LEU A 16 -8.72 21.26 -8.51
N GLY A 17 -9.12 20.26 -9.29
CA GLY A 17 -10.47 19.71 -9.27
C GLY A 17 -10.59 18.31 -9.86
N ARG A 18 -9.63 17.41 -9.60
CA ARG A 18 -9.91 15.97 -9.56
C ARG A 18 -9.34 15.46 -8.25
N ARG A 19 -10.19 15.00 -7.34
CA ARG A 19 -9.74 14.15 -6.23
C ARG A 19 -9.44 12.77 -6.82
N PRO A 20 -8.21 12.25 -6.77
CA PRO A 20 -8.00 10.83 -6.89
C PRO A 20 -8.04 10.27 -5.47
N THR A 21 -9.24 10.06 -4.94
CA THR A 21 -9.43 9.16 -3.77
C THR A 21 -10.07 7.86 -4.22
N GLU A 22 -9.69 7.39 -5.40
CA GLU A 22 -9.74 5.97 -5.72
C GLU A 22 -8.29 5.52 -5.67
N VAL A 23 -7.90 4.94 -4.53
CA VAL A 23 -6.74 4.05 -4.52
C VAL A 23 -7.04 3.03 -5.61
N PRO A 24 -6.28 2.99 -6.72
CA PRO A 24 -6.47 1.93 -7.68
C PRO A 24 -6.27 0.63 -6.89
N LYS A 25 -7.27 -0.25 -6.88
CA LYS A 25 -7.04 -1.64 -6.49
C LYS A 25 -6.01 -2.15 -7.49
N GLY A 26 -4.74 -2.05 -7.11
CA GLY A 26 -3.59 -2.51 -7.87
C GLY A 26 -3.67 -4.01 -7.99
N GLY A 27 -4.51 -4.47 -8.90
CA GLY A 27 -4.32 -5.73 -9.60
C GLY A 27 -3.11 -5.55 -10.51
N ALA A 28 -1.92 -5.63 -9.93
CA ALA A 28 -0.71 -6.02 -10.64
C ALA A 28 -0.38 -7.44 -10.17
N GLY A 29 -1.28 -8.37 -10.50
CA GLY A 29 -0.99 -9.78 -10.54
C GLY A 29 -0.35 -10.09 -11.88
N GLY A 30 0.86 -10.66 -11.85
CA GLY A 30 1.74 -10.89 -13.00
C GLY A 30 2.69 -9.70 -13.12
N GLU A 31 4.01 -9.83 -13.06
CA GLU A 31 4.83 -10.85 -13.72
C GLU A 31 6.13 -11.06 -12.93
N GLY A 32 6.53 -12.31 -12.73
CA GLY A 32 7.69 -12.70 -11.93
C GLY A 32 7.89 -14.20 -11.98
N SER A 33 8.03 -14.71 -13.21
CA SER A 33 8.42 -16.08 -13.49
C SER A 33 9.71 -16.45 -12.74
N SER A 34 9.63 -17.46 -11.86
CA SER A 34 10.70 -18.43 -11.54
C SER A 34 11.32 -18.53 -10.12
N VAL A 35 10.78 -17.91 -9.06
CA VAL A 35 11.21 -18.18 -7.66
C VAL A 35 10.00 -18.52 -6.77
N ARG A 36 9.51 -19.76 -6.81
CA ARG A 36 8.13 -20.07 -6.36
C ARG A 36 7.97 -20.99 -5.15
N SER A 37 8.99 -21.69 -4.67
CA SER A 37 8.86 -22.60 -3.52
C SER A 37 8.99 -21.88 -2.17
N ASP A 38 10.03 -21.06 -2.00
CA ASP A 38 10.32 -20.43 -0.70
C ASP A 38 9.42 -19.22 -0.41
N ALA A 39 8.99 -18.52 -1.45
CA ALA A 39 8.07 -17.38 -1.35
C ALA A 39 6.70 -17.79 -0.79
N LEU A 40 6.12 -18.89 -1.29
CA LEU A 40 4.83 -19.39 -0.83
C LEU A 40 4.87 -19.84 0.64
N GLY A 41 5.92 -20.57 1.03
CA GLY A 41 6.09 -21.04 2.41
C GLY A 41 6.25 -19.90 3.42
N SER A 42 7.01 -18.85 3.05
CA SER A 42 7.26 -17.72 3.96
C SER A 42 6.00 -16.88 4.27
N LEU A 43 5.07 -16.74 3.32
CA LEU A 43 3.78 -16.07 3.53
C LEU A 43 2.87 -16.91 4.44
N THR A 44 2.79 -18.22 4.24
CA THR A 44 1.99 -19.10 5.11
C THR A 44 2.50 -19.05 6.55
N THR A 45 3.82 -19.12 6.76
CA THR A 45 4.40 -19.00 8.10
C THR A 45 4.14 -17.63 8.72
N LEU A 46 4.21 -16.54 7.94
CA LEU A 46 3.85 -15.20 8.40
C LEU A 46 2.39 -15.14 8.89
N GLN A 47 1.46 -15.72 8.14
CA GLN A 47 0.06 -15.79 8.56
C GLN A 47 -0.11 -16.62 9.85
N THR A 48 0.55 -17.76 9.95
CA THR A 48 0.49 -18.60 11.16
C THR A 48 1.05 -17.87 12.38
N THR A 49 2.22 -17.23 12.27
CA THR A 49 2.81 -16.41 13.34
C THR A 49 1.88 -15.28 13.78
N ALA A 50 1.18 -14.64 12.84
CA ALA A 50 0.16 -13.63 13.14
C ALA A 50 -1.05 -14.22 13.89
N ARG A 51 -1.55 -15.39 13.46
CA ARG A 51 -2.66 -16.11 14.14
C ARG A 51 -2.28 -16.54 15.55
N GLU A 52 -1.06 -17.04 15.72
CA GLU A 52 -0.52 -17.48 17.02
C GLU A 52 -0.10 -16.32 17.93
N ARG A 53 -0.24 -15.06 17.49
CA ARG A 53 0.17 -13.85 18.23
C ARG A 53 1.64 -13.89 18.69
N ARG A 54 2.50 -14.52 17.90
CA ARG A 54 3.96 -14.57 18.12
C ARG A 54 4.63 -13.31 17.56
N ASN A 55 5.95 -13.25 17.65
CA ASN A 55 6.71 -12.12 17.14
C ASN A 55 6.59 -12.04 15.60
N LEU A 56 5.72 -11.14 15.13
CA LEU A 56 5.46 -10.98 13.70
C LEU A 56 6.62 -10.32 12.96
N PHE A 57 7.39 -9.47 13.65
CA PHE A 57 8.48 -8.71 13.03
C PHE A 57 9.61 -9.63 12.55
N GLU A 58 9.98 -10.63 13.34
CA GLU A 58 11.00 -11.62 12.97
C GLU A 58 10.62 -12.36 11.68
N GLN A 59 9.37 -12.83 11.61
CA GLN A 59 8.87 -13.53 10.43
C GLN A 59 8.69 -12.59 9.22
N LEU A 60 8.35 -11.33 9.46
CA LEU A 60 8.26 -10.29 8.43
C LEU A 60 9.62 -10.06 7.77
N MET A 61 10.71 -10.00 8.56
CA MET A 61 12.08 -9.84 8.04
C MET A 61 12.51 -10.99 7.12
N GLN A 62 11.93 -12.19 7.27
CA GLN A 62 12.15 -13.30 6.34
C GLN A 62 11.25 -13.19 5.11
N ALA A 63 9.98 -12.82 5.28
CA ALA A 63 9.01 -12.71 4.19
C ALA A 63 9.39 -11.63 3.16
N VAL A 64 9.92 -10.48 3.59
CA VAL A 64 10.31 -9.37 2.68
C VAL A 64 11.45 -9.70 1.72
N LYS A 65 12.21 -10.78 1.97
CA LYS A 65 13.31 -11.21 1.09
C LYS A 65 12.83 -11.81 -0.22
N TYR A 66 11.64 -12.41 -0.20
CA TYR A 66 11.14 -13.23 -1.31
C TYR A 66 9.77 -12.78 -1.81
N ASN A 67 9.08 -11.89 -1.09
CA ASN A 67 7.73 -11.46 -1.42
C ASN A 67 7.67 -9.94 -1.61
N SER A 68 6.79 -9.52 -2.51
CA SER A 68 6.49 -8.11 -2.69
C SER A 68 5.69 -7.57 -1.49
N LEU A 69 5.77 -6.25 -1.30
CA LEU A 69 4.95 -5.56 -0.30
C LEU A 69 3.46 -5.86 -0.49
N GLY A 70 2.98 -5.90 -1.73
CA GLY A 70 1.57 -6.22 -2.04
C GLY A 70 1.17 -7.62 -1.60
N GLN A 71 2.01 -8.63 -1.85
CA GLN A 71 1.78 -10.01 -1.39
C GLN A 71 1.73 -10.10 0.14
N ILE A 72 2.66 -9.42 0.82
CA ILE A 72 2.75 -9.39 2.29
C ILE A 72 1.53 -8.68 2.88
N SER A 73 1.18 -7.50 2.38
CA SER A 73 0.01 -6.74 2.84
C SER A 73 -1.27 -7.55 2.64
N HIS A 74 -1.45 -8.18 1.48
CA HIS A 74 -2.62 -9.03 1.22
C HIS A 74 -2.72 -10.20 2.20
N ALA A 75 -1.61 -10.92 2.41
CA ALA A 75 -1.57 -12.02 3.37
C ALA A 75 -1.88 -11.57 4.81
N LEU A 76 -1.43 -10.39 5.24
CA LEU A 76 -1.74 -9.86 6.58
C LEU A 76 -3.20 -9.38 6.70
N TYR A 77 -3.80 -8.86 5.63
CA TYR A 77 -5.23 -8.49 5.62
C TYR A 77 -6.13 -9.72 5.84
N GLU A 78 -5.79 -10.86 5.27
CA GLU A 78 -6.56 -12.11 5.46
C GLU A 78 -6.58 -12.60 6.91
N VAL A 79 -5.55 -12.26 7.70
CA VAL A 79 -5.41 -12.72 9.10
C VAL A 79 -5.86 -11.67 10.10
N GLY A 80 -5.49 -10.40 9.88
CA GLY A 80 -5.79 -9.30 10.79
C GLY A 80 -7.17 -8.68 10.58
N GLY A 81 -7.83 -9.00 9.46
CA GLY A 81 -9.09 -8.39 9.05
C GLY A 81 -8.91 -6.95 8.55
N GLU A 82 -10.04 -6.32 8.23
CA GLU A 82 -10.07 -4.95 7.75
C GLU A 82 -9.91 -3.95 8.90
N TYR A 83 -9.11 -2.90 8.69
CA TYR A 83 -9.02 -1.80 9.64
C TYR A 83 -10.38 -1.08 9.76
N ARG A 84 -11.02 -1.22 10.91
CA ARG A 84 -12.22 -0.48 11.24
C ARG A 84 -11.83 0.89 11.78
N ARG A 85 -12.10 1.95 11.00
CA ARG A 85 -12.01 3.32 11.50
C ARG A 85 -13.17 3.56 12.45
N ASN A 86 -12.87 3.60 13.75
CA ASN A 86 -13.81 4.17 14.69
C ASN A 86 -13.73 5.69 14.54
N MET A 87 -14.87 6.27 14.18
CA MET A 87 -15.16 7.70 14.31
C MET A 87 -16.20 7.83 15.41
#